data_AF-A0A553FE49-F1
#
_entry.id   AF-A0A553FE49-F1
#
_cell.length_a   1.000
_cell.length_b   1.000
_cell.length_c   1.000
_cell.angle_alpha   90.00
_cell.angle_beta   90.00
_cell.angle_gamma   90.00
#
_symmetry.space_group_name_H-M   'P 1'
#
loop_
_entity.id
_entity.type
_entity.pdbx_description
1 polymer ?
#
loop_
_entity_poly.entity_id
_entity_poly.type
_entity_poly.pdbx_seq_one_letter_code
_entity_poly.pdbx_strand_id
1 'polypeptide(L)'
;MKTVLIIIFAVFAFLSATSQEKIIVDPAMKLSDVSHNPVGLNACWLLSSDKGYPNRINSFEAAIADMGIGALRFPFGHLADNYLWHTGDWSSASNGLKPKIAAFSEDPSPTQKDRWKQMVNPDGTFINDMDFDEYISICNRQGIEPVIMVNALSWKYADGPTRGYLIESAKEWVRYANVTNDFGIKYWEIGNEVDLHAKRGEITQKEYVDFFLEVTEAMKSIDPSIKVGFGLLGFCCKGWYDDILKDHKTEVDFFVAHSYLNKWKTYEEYRDDLTFNTLKALNNALNSIRTFAPDEGIEVLLTEVGPFSTGNKWENRNNNLLKALAFFEQTGRMIRNKEVTYYMHWTSHNAFGSTSPTTNRFDATALDLENQVLATGHVHRLWSEHLKQEMVASTLEAGKLRSFASFDETSNELSLFLLNKDDKPVETEVLLKNYVGSLRHTKWVFTGTSPMDLAPTIKQHDEAEISDNTFEITLDPYSVTVISFQEPETIVTGSIPEISDGEVIFFPNPANEYLKIKTKPDLTLSSAKVFDLTGKLMKESFGNKRSIYVADLEKGTYLIKIYFTNRSQLVHRFFIN
;
A
#
# COMPACT_ATOMS: atom_id res chain seq x y z
N MET A 1 0.85 40.24 -76.76
CA MET A 1 0.36 40.02 -75.39
C MET A 1 0.80 38.64 -74.93
N LYS A 2 1.84 38.57 -74.09
CA LYS A 2 2.23 37.36 -73.36
C LYS A 2 2.12 37.72 -71.88
N THR A 3 1.20 37.06 -71.20
CA THR A 3 0.92 37.23 -69.77
C THR A 3 2.03 36.56 -68.97
N VAL A 4 2.77 37.34 -68.17
CA VAL A 4 3.70 36.82 -67.17
C VAL A 4 2.94 36.73 -65.85
N LEU A 5 2.76 35.50 -65.37
CA LEU A 5 2.14 35.20 -64.09
C LEU A 5 3.23 35.25 -63.02
N ILE A 6 3.21 36.25 -62.15
CA ILE A 6 4.06 36.32 -60.96
C ILE A 6 3.37 35.52 -59.85
N ILE A 7 3.94 34.38 -59.49
CA ILE A 7 3.51 33.57 -58.34
C ILE A 7 4.22 34.11 -57.10
N ILE A 8 3.46 34.73 -56.19
CA ILE A 8 3.93 35.11 -54.86
C ILE A 8 3.80 33.88 -53.96
N PHE A 9 4.93 33.31 -53.53
CA PHE A 9 4.96 32.31 -52.46
C PHE A 9 4.77 33.02 -51.12
N ALA A 10 3.57 32.93 -50.54
CA ALA A 10 3.34 33.23 -49.14
C ALA A 10 3.75 32.02 -48.31
N VAL A 11 4.91 32.10 -47.64
CA VAL A 11 5.32 31.12 -46.63
C VAL A 11 4.47 31.38 -45.38
N PHE A 12 3.41 30.58 -45.20
CA PHE A 12 2.72 30.49 -43.91
C PHE A 12 3.58 29.64 -42.97
N ALA A 13 4.31 30.31 -42.07
CA ALA A 13 4.85 29.65 -40.90
C ALA A 13 3.66 29.26 -40.00
N PHE A 14 3.27 27.99 -40.03
CA PHE A 14 2.42 27.42 -39.00
C PHE A 14 3.25 27.35 -37.71
N LEU A 15 3.12 28.38 -36.86
CA LEU A 15 3.41 28.25 -35.45
C LEU A 15 2.34 27.30 -34.88
N SER A 16 2.68 26.02 -34.73
CA SER A 16 1.90 25.13 -33.87
C SER A 16 2.08 25.63 -32.44
N ALA A 17 1.15 26.44 -31.95
CA ALA A 17 0.99 26.62 -30.52
C ALA A 17 0.59 25.24 -29.97
N THR A 18 1.54 24.49 -29.42
CA THR A 18 1.24 23.34 -28.58
C THR A 18 0.39 23.88 -27.43
N SER A 19 -0.89 23.49 -27.37
CA SER A 19 -1.73 23.87 -26.24
C SER A 19 -1.03 23.40 -24.98
N GLN A 20 -0.81 24.32 -24.04
CA GLN A 20 -0.25 23.99 -22.74
C GLN A 20 -1.07 22.85 -22.12
N GLU A 21 -0.39 21.85 -21.57
CA GLU A 21 -1.05 20.75 -20.88
C GLU A 21 -1.85 21.34 -19.71
N LYS A 22 -3.15 21.05 -19.66
CA LYS A 22 -4.07 21.56 -18.63
C LYS A 22 -4.55 20.44 -17.73
N ILE A 23 -4.42 20.63 -16.43
CA ILE A 23 -4.89 19.70 -15.40
C ILE A 23 -6.18 20.25 -14.80
N ILE A 24 -7.25 19.46 -14.82
CA ILE A 24 -8.53 19.80 -14.24
C ILE A 24 -8.77 18.84 -13.07
N VAL A 25 -9.09 19.37 -11.91
CA VAL A 25 -9.49 18.61 -10.72
C VAL A 25 -10.88 19.02 -10.31
N ASP A 26 -11.76 18.05 -10.04
CA ASP A 26 -13.16 18.30 -9.67
C ASP A 26 -13.51 17.49 -8.40
N PRO A 27 -13.36 18.09 -7.21
CA PRO A 27 -13.64 17.41 -5.93
C PRO A 27 -15.09 16.92 -5.79
N ALA A 28 -16.02 17.45 -6.58
CA ALA A 28 -17.41 16.99 -6.58
C ALA A 28 -17.60 15.61 -7.26
N MET A 29 -16.62 15.15 -8.05
CA MET A 29 -16.64 13.84 -8.71
C MET A 29 -15.82 12.82 -7.93
N LYS A 30 -16.46 12.17 -6.94
CA LYS A 30 -15.87 11.11 -6.11
C LYS A 30 -15.63 9.83 -6.92
N LEU A 31 -14.49 9.18 -6.68
CA LEU A 31 -14.08 7.96 -7.38
C LEU A 31 -14.04 6.73 -6.46
N SER A 32 -13.45 6.87 -5.27
CA SER A 32 -13.30 5.78 -4.30
C SER A 32 -13.05 6.33 -2.89
N ASP A 33 -13.48 5.57 -1.89
CA ASP A 33 -13.13 5.80 -0.48
C ASP A 33 -11.73 5.23 -0.22
N VAL A 34 -10.87 6.05 0.39
CA VAL A 34 -9.49 5.70 0.77
C VAL A 34 -9.19 6.09 2.21
N SER A 35 -10.23 6.41 2.99
CA SER A 35 -10.12 6.83 4.40
C SER A 35 -9.54 5.75 5.31
N HIS A 36 -9.60 4.48 4.89
CA HIS A 36 -8.99 3.33 5.57
C HIS A 36 -7.49 3.17 5.31
N ASN A 37 -6.86 4.11 4.57
CA ASN A 37 -5.45 4.06 4.15
C ASN A 37 -5.13 2.79 3.33
N PRO A 38 -5.34 2.78 2.01
CA PRO A 38 -5.15 1.60 1.16
C PRO A 38 -3.67 1.22 0.93
N VAL A 39 -2.73 2.00 1.45
CA VAL A 39 -1.28 1.85 1.26
C VAL A 39 -0.79 0.60 1.98
N GLY A 40 -0.39 -0.43 1.25
CA GLY A 40 0.06 -1.67 1.86
C GLY A 40 1.45 -2.16 1.43
N LEU A 41 1.95 -3.12 2.19
CA LEU A 41 3.24 -3.77 1.97
C LEU A 41 3.13 -5.29 2.22
N ASN A 42 3.95 -6.08 1.55
CA ASN A 42 4.18 -7.47 1.93
C ASN A 42 5.32 -7.54 2.95
N ALA A 43 5.05 -8.08 4.14
CA ALA A 43 6.13 -8.39 5.07
C ALA A 43 6.92 -9.59 4.53
N CYS A 44 8.24 -9.49 4.49
CA CYS A 44 9.11 -10.64 4.32
C CYS A 44 9.36 -11.26 5.69
N TRP A 45 8.54 -12.22 6.12
CA TRP A 45 8.59 -12.71 7.50
C TRP A 45 9.99 -13.22 7.92
N LEU A 46 10.75 -13.81 6.98
CA LEU A 46 12.12 -14.27 7.20
C LEU A 46 13.14 -13.16 7.49
N LEU A 47 12.83 -11.92 7.12
CA LEU A 47 13.75 -10.78 7.22
C LEU A 47 13.11 -9.57 7.90
N SER A 48 11.88 -9.64 8.40
CA SER A 48 11.19 -8.49 8.97
C SER A 48 11.13 -8.54 10.50
N SER A 49 11.59 -9.61 11.14
CA SER A 49 11.56 -9.75 12.60
C SER A 49 12.49 -8.75 13.30
N ASP A 50 11.94 -7.95 14.20
CA ASP A 50 12.72 -7.09 15.10
C ASP A 50 13.38 -7.93 16.21
N LYS A 51 12.70 -9.00 16.65
CA LYS A 51 13.29 -9.98 17.60
C LYS A 51 14.46 -10.75 16.97
N GLY A 52 14.32 -11.14 15.71
CA GLY A 52 15.31 -11.89 14.95
C GLY A 52 16.49 -11.05 14.48
N TYR A 53 16.31 -9.73 14.33
CA TYR A 53 17.32 -8.80 13.84
C TYR A 53 17.43 -7.52 14.70
N PRO A 54 17.75 -7.62 16.00
CA PRO A 54 17.63 -6.51 16.95
C PRO A 54 18.68 -5.38 16.78
N ASN A 55 19.70 -5.59 15.94
CA ASN A 55 20.84 -4.68 15.78
C ASN A 55 20.81 -3.88 14.48
N ARG A 56 19.71 -3.92 13.72
CA ARG A 56 19.55 -3.08 12.52
C ARG A 56 19.50 -1.60 12.89
N ILE A 57 19.89 -0.74 11.96
CA ILE A 57 19.86 0.72 12.17
C ILE A 57 18.45 1.19 12.56
N ASN A 58 17.43 0.72 11.84
CA ASN A 58 16.03 0.92 12.22
C ASN A 58 15.39 -0.42 12.56
N SER A 59 14.40 -0.43 13.46
CA SER A 59 13.47 -1.54 13.55
C SER A 59 12.55 -1.58 12.31
N PHE A 60 12.04 -2.75 11.98
CA PHE A 60 11.03 -2.93 10.96
C PHE A 60 9.77 -2.15 11.33
N GLU A 61 9.35 -2.21 12.60
CA GLU A 61 8.23 -1.40 13.09
C GLU A 61 8.42 0.10 12.80
N ALA A 62 9.60 0.66 13.08
CA ALA A 62 9.88 2.08 12.79
C ALA A 62 9.87 2.40 11.29
N ALA A 63 10.41 1.51 10.45
CA ALA A 63 10.40 1.69 9.00
C ALA A 63 8.98 1.63 8.40
N ILE A 64 8.13 0.75 8.93
CA ILE A 64 6.71 0.66 8.57
C ILE A 64 5.95 1.93 8.97
N ALA A 65 6.28 2.49 10.14
CA ALA A 65 5.71 3.76 10.61
C ALA A 65 6.13 4.94 9.72
N ASP A 66 7.42 5.04 9.33
CA ASP A 66 7.92 6.10 8.44
C ASP A 66 7.27 6.06 7.05
N MET A 67 7.01 4.85 6.53
CA MET A 67 6.31 4.69 5.25
C MET A 67 4.79 4.91 5.35
N GLY A 68 4.22 4.98 6.56
CA GLY A 68 2.80 5.21 6.80
C GLY A 68 1.88 4.08 6.32
N ILE A 69 2.36 2.84 6.34
CA ILE A 69 1.63 1.65 5.89
C ILE A 69 0.28 1.51 6.61
N GLY A 70 -0.78 1.19 5.87
CA GLY A 70 -2.14 0.95 6.34
C GLY A 70 -2.58 -0.50 6.31
N ALA A 71 -1.98 -1.35 5.47
CA ALA A 71 -2.18 -2.80 5.48
C ALA A 71 -0.88 -3.57 5.29
N LEU A 72 -0.73 -4.71 5.96
CA LEU A 72 0.49 -5.52 5.89
C LEU A 72 0.13 -6.98 5.61
N ARG A 73 0.66 -7.57 4.54
CA ARG A 73 0.44 -9.00 4.21
C ARG A 73 1.48 -9.90 4.86
N PHE A 74 1.02 -11.04 5.35
CA PHE A 74 1.81 -12.10 6.00
C PHE A 74 1.32 -13.49 5.54
N PRO A 75 2.18 -14.52 5.38
CA PRO A 75 3.61 -14.51 5.61
C PRO A 75 4.43 -13.86 4.49
N PHE A 76 4.40 -14.35 3.24
CA PHE A 76 5.11 -13.78 2.06
C PHE A 76 4.89 -14.64 0.80
N GLY A 77 3.90 -14.26 -0.03
CA GLY A 77 3.69 -14.78 -1.40
C GLY A 77 3.91 -16.28 -1.60
N HIS A 78 4.64 -16.67 -2.65
CA HIS A 78 4.87 -18.07 -3.02
C HIS A 78 5.46 -18.95 -1.88
N LEU A 79 6.22 -18.38 -0.94
CA LEU A 79 6.78 -19.17 0.16
C LEU A 79 5.73 -19.59 1.19
N ALA A 80 4.65 -18.84 1.32
CA ALA A 80 3.61 -19.09 2.31
C ALA A 80 2.74 -20.32 1.97
N ASP A 81 2.75 -20.77 0.71
CA ASP A 81 2.17 -22.06 0.32
C ASP A 81 2.96 -23.29 0.82
N ASN A 82 4.06 -23.05 1.54
CA ASN A 82 4.78 -24.05 2.30
C ASN A 82 4.94 -23.66 3.79
N TYR A 83 4.21 -22.66 4.28
CA TYR A 83 4.30 -22.18 5.67
C TYR A 83 3.24 -22.85 6.56
N LEU A 84 3.63 -23.29 7.75
CA LEU A 84 2.75 -23.70 8.85
C LEU A 84 2.96 -22.74 10.02
N TRP A 85 1.90 -22.05 10.45
CA TRP A 85 1.96 -21.04 11.52
C TRP A 85 2.27 -21.63 12.90
N HIS A 86 1.81 -22.86 13.16
CA HIS A 86 2.07 -23.60 14.37
C HIS A 86 2.15 -25.10 14.08
N THR A 87 3.05 -25.79 14.78
CA THR A 87 3.21 -27.23 14.70
C THR A 87 3.22 -27.84 16.11
N GLY A 88 2.38 -28.85 16.33
CA GLY A 88 2.17 -29.47 17.64
C GLY A 88 0.68 -29.59 17.99
N ASP A 89 0.39 -29.71 19.28
CA ASP A 89 -0.98 -29.59 19.80
C ASP A 89 -1.43 -28.12 19.73
N TRP A 90 -2.57 -27.86 19.08
CA TRP A 90 -3.12 -26.51 18.91
C TRP A 90 -3.35 -25.78 20.23
N SER A 91 -3.68 -26.52 21.30
CA SER A 91 -3.83 -25.95 22.65
C SER A 91 -2.53 -25.40 23.23
N SER A 92 -1.38 -25.81 22.69
CA SER A 92 -0.07 -25.35 23.12
C SER A 92 0.37 -24.03 22.46
N ALA A 93 -0.36 -23.55 21.45
CA ALA A 93 -0.05 -22.31 20.74
C ALA A 93 0.06 -21.09 21.68
N SER A 94 -0.75 -21.04 22.74
CA SER A 94 -0.70 -19.99 23.77
C SER A 94 0.61 -19.95 24.56
N ASN A 95 1.41 -21.02 24.51
CA ASN A 95 2.73 -21.09 25.15
C ASN A 95 3.87 -20.66 24.21
N GLY A 96 3.54 -20.27 22.98
CA GLY A 96 4.49 -19.88 21.94
C GLY A 96 4.23 -20.63 20.63
N LEU A 97 4.26 -19.87 19.54
CA LEU A 97 4.13 -20.41 18.20
C LEU A 97 5.36 -21.21 17.79
N LYS A 98 5.16 -22.17 16.88
CA LYS A 98 6.21 -23.06 16.37
C LYS A 98 6.10 -23.14 14.85
N PRO A 99 6.39 -22.02 14.14
CA PRO A 99 6.26 -21.98 12.71
C PRO A 99 7.32 -22.87 12.03
N LYS A 100 6.90 -23.58 10.98
CA LYS A 100 7.78 -24.47 10.21
C LYS A 100 7.38 -24.51 8.75
N ILE A 101 8.29 -24.97 7.89
CA ILE A 101 7.91 -25.40 6.55
C ILE A 101 7.06 -26.68 6.60
N ALA A 102 6.14 -26.81 5.64
CA ALA A 102 5.26 -27.97 5.53
C ALA A 102 5.96 -29.16 4.85
N ALA A 103 6.89 -28.89 3.93
CA ALA A 103 7.56 -29.90 3.11
C ALA A 103 8.98 -29.46 2.70
N PHE A 104 9.94 -30.38 2.64
CA PHE A 104 11.27 -30.11 2.07
C PHE A 104 11.36 -30.42 0.57
N SER A 105 10.40 -31.18 0.02
CA SER A 105 10.43 -31.61 -1.39
C SER A 105 10.24 -30.48 -2.40
N GLU A 106 9.61 -29.37 -2.00
CA GLU A 106 9.40 -28.21 -2.86
C GLU A 106 10.45 -27.12 -2.57
N ASP A 107 11.30 -26.82 -3.55
CA ASP A 107 12.33 -25.79 -3.40
C ASP A 107 11.72 -24.40 -3.57
N PRO A 108 12.01 -23.44 -2.67
CA PRO A 108 11.43 -22.11 -2.75
C PRO A 108 12.02 -21.28 -3.89
N SER A 109 13.08 -21.75 -4.57
CA SER A 109 13.67 -21.10 -5.73
C SER A 109 13.48 -21.92 -7.02
N PRO A 110 12.96 -21.30 -8.09
CA PRO A 110 12.85 -21.98 -9.39
C PRO A 110 14.21 -22.19 -10.08
N THR A 111 15.29 -21.62 -9.55
CA THR A 111 16.62 -21.59 -10.21
C THR A 111 17.76 -22.08 -9.34
N GLN A 112 17.56 -22.25 -8.03
CA GLN A 112 18.57 -22.70 -7.10
C GLN A 112 18.01 -23.89 -6.33
N LYS A 113 18.82 -24.94 -6.15
CA LYS A 113 18.43 -26.11 -5.35
C LYS A 113 18.85 -25.95 -3.89
N ASP A 114 18.17 -26.68 -3.02
CA ASP A 114 18.35 -26.73 -1.57
C ASP A 114 18.19 -25.38 -0.87
N ARG A 115 17.38 -24.46 -1.42
CA ARG A 115 17.30 -23.09 -0.90
C ARG A 115 16.75 -23.04 0.53
N TRP A 116 15.88 -23.98 0.91
CA TRP A 116 15.40 -24.11 2.30
C TRP A 116 16.52 -24.25 3.32
N LYS A 117 17.65 -24.90 2.99
CA LYS A 117 18.78 -25.08 3.93
C LYS A 117 19.42 -23.77 4.40
N GLN A 118 19.09 -22.65 3.75
CA GLN A 118 19.56 -21.30 4.10
C GLN A 118 18.53 -20.52 4.92
N MET A 119 17.29 -21.01 5.03
CA MET A 119 16.14 -20.31 5.60
C MET A 119 15.57 -21.03 6.81
N VAL A 120 15.81 -22.34 6.94
CA VAL A 120 15.30 -23.18 8.03
C VAL A 120 16.39 -23.99 8.72
N ASN A 121 16.17 -24.32 9.99
CA ASN A 121 16.91 -25.32 10.73
C ASN A 121 16.61 -26.74 10.21
N PRO A 122 17.41 -27.77 10.57
CA PRO A 122 17.20 -29.15 10.13
C PRO A 122 15.83 -29.74 10.46
N ASP A 123 15.13 -29.20 11.46
CA ASP A 123 13.80 -29.63 11.88
C ASP A 123 12.65 -28.84 11.21
N GLY A 124 12.96 -27.99 10.22
CA GLY A 124 12.02 -27.20 9.45
C GLY A 124 11.60 -25.87 10.09
N THR A 125 12.05 -25.55 11.31
CA THR A 125 11.80 -24.22 11.91
C THR A 125 12.57 -23.14 11.16
N PHE A 126 11.97 -21.95 10.99
CA PHE A 126 12.62 -20.85 10.32
C PHE A 126 13.74 -20.22 11.17
N ILE A 127 14.71 -19.62 10.50
CA ILE A 127 15.81 -18.91 11.15
C ILE A 127 15.44 -17.43 11.26
N ASN A 128 15.43 -16.89 12.48
CA ASN A 128 15.19 -15.46 12.79
C ASN A 128 13.88 -14.90 12.19
N ASP A 129 12.85 -15.72 12.12
CA ASP A 129 11.61 -15.35 11.49
C ASP A 129 10.72 -14.47 12.35
N MET A 130 9.88 -13.69 11.68
CA MET A 130 8.75 -13.01 12.30
C MET A 130 7.64 -14.04 12.43
N ASP A 131 7.37 -14.43 13.67
CA ASP A 131 6.18 -15.22 13.95
C ASP A 131 4.90 -14.35 13.85
N PHE A 132 3.76 -15.03 13.80
CA PHE A 132 2.46 -14.37 13.67
C PHE A 132 2.15 -13.43 14.85
N ASP A 133 2.60 -13.76 16.07
CA ASP A 133 2.37 -12.91 17.25
C ASP A 133 3.16 -11.60 17.18
N GLU A 134 4.42 -11.64 16.73
CA GLU A 134 5.23 -10.43 16.48
C GLU A 134 4.58 -9.57 15.40
N TYR A 135 4.19 -10.18 14.28
CA TYR A 135 3.52 -9.51 13.17
C TYR A 135 2.23 -8.80 13.61
N ILE A 136 1.32 -9.50 14.31
CA ILE A 136 0.07 -8.91 14.80
C ILE A 136 0.34 -7.85 15.86
N SER A 137 1.36 -8.03 16.70
CA SER A 137 1.73 -7.01 17.69
C SER A 137 2.14 -5.69 17.03
N ILE A 138 2.90 -5.73 15.93
CA ILE A 138 3.25 -4.54 15.15
C ILE A 138 1.98 -3.94 14.53
N CYS A 139 1.13 -4.76 13.91
CA CYS A 139 -0.10 -4.28 13.28
C CYS A 139 -1.01 -3.57 14.29
N ASN A 140 -1.25 -4.18 15.46
CA ASN A 140 -2.08 -3.63 16.53
C ASN A 140 -1.49 -2.34 17.12
N ARG A 141 -0.15 -2.26 17.27
CA ARG A 141 0.49 -1.05 17.80
C ARG A 141 0.38 0.14 16.85
N GLN A 142 0.37 -0.09 15.54
CA GLN A 142 0.32 0.96 14.53
C GLN A 142 -1.07 1.21 13.94
N GLY A 143 -2.06 0.33 14.22
CA GLY A 143 -3.38 0.40 13.60
C GLY A 143 -3.35 0.05 12.11
N ILE A 144 -2.55 -0.97 11.76
CA ILE A 144 -2.41 -1.51 10.41
C ILE A 144 -3.36 -2.69 10.27
N GLU A 145 -4.08 -2.77 9.15
CA GLU A 145 -4.94 -3.90 8.82
C GLU A 145 -4.09 -5.14 8.48
N PRO A 146 -4.22 -6.25 9.24
CA PRO A 146 -3.53 -7.49 8.93
C PRO A 146 -4.23 -8.25 7.79
N VAL A 147 -3.45 -8.73 6.82
CA VAL A 147 -3.93 -9.60 5.73
C VAL A 147 -3.14 -10.90 5.73
N ILE A 148 -3.83 -12.00 6.01
CA ILE A 148 -3.21 -13.31 6.24
C ILE A 148 -3.37 -14.19 5.02
N MET A 149 -2.27 -14.79 4.58
CA MET A 149 -2.27 -15.80 3.54
C MET A 149 -2.21 -17.20 4.17
N VAL A 150 -3.18 -18.03 3.83
CA VAL A 150 -3.33 -19.42 4.24
C VAL A 150 -2.71 -20.33 3.19
N ASN A 151 -1.88 -21.27 3.64
CA ASN A 151 -1.26 -22.29 2.80
C ASN A 151 -2.33 -23.18 2.11
N ALA A 152 -2.31 -23.23 0.78
CA ALA A 152 -3.29 -23.99 -0.01
C ALA A 152 -2.70 -25.11 -0.87
N LEU A 153 -1.37 -25.22 -0.95
CA LEU A 153 -0.71 -26.14 -1.88
C LEU A 153 0.04 -27.29 -1.23
N SER A 154 0.57 -27.11 -0.02
CA SER A 154 1.55 -28.09 0.51
C SER A 154 1.03 -29.51 0.69
N TRP A 155 -0.29 -29.73 0.70
CA TRP A 155 -0.89 -31.06 0.70
C TRP A 155 -0.66 -31.85 -0.60
N LYS A 156 -0.20 -31.19 -1.66
CA LYS A 156 0.20 -31.78 -2.95
C LYS A 156 1.68 -32.17 -2.98
N TYR A 157 2.49 -31.69 -2.04
CA TYR A 157 3.93 -31.95 -2.02
C TYR A 157 4.23 -33.39 -1.55
N ALA A 158 5.34 -33.96 -2.00
CA ALA A 158 5.64 -35.38 -1.81
C ALA A 158 5.80 -35.78 -0.34
N ASP A 159 6.35 -34.89 0.48
CA ASP A 159 6.51 -35.02 1.94
C ASP A 159 5.65 -34.00 2.71
N GLY A 160 4.64 -33.42 2.05
CA GLY A 160 3.75 -32.44 2.66
C GLY A 160 2.68 -33.06 3.57
N PRO A 161 1.93 -32.21 4.29
CA PRO A 161 0.85 -32.66 5.17
C PRO A 161 -0.34 -33.24 4.37
N THR A 162 -1.30 -33.81 5.08
CA THR A 162 -2.57 -34.19 4.44
C THR A 162 -3.44 -32.96 4.17
N ARG A 163 -4.34 -33.04 3.19
CA ARG A 163 -5.38 -32.02 2.94
C ARG A 163 -6.17 -31.67 4.20
N GLY A 164 -6.58 -32.69 4.96
CA GLY A 164 -7.32 -32.50 6.22
C GLY A 164 -6.52 -31.78 7.30
N TYR A 165 -5.20 -31.99 7.36
CA TYR A 165 -4.33 -31.26 8.27
C TYR A 165 -4.28 -29.77 7.94
N LEU A 166 -4.18 -29.40 6.65
CA LEU A 166 -4.18 -27.97 6.26
C LEU A 166 -5.51 -27.29 6.56
N ILE A 167 -6.63 -27.97 6.33
CA ILE A 167 -7.97 -27.45 6.69
C ILE A 167 -8.05 -27.20 8.20
N GLU A 168 -7.63 -28.16 9.02
CA GLU A 168 -7.63 -27.99 10.48
C GLU A 168 -6.66 -26.89 10.93
N SER A 169 -5.47 -26.80 10.30
CA SER A 169 -4.48 -25.76 10.60
C SER A 169 -5.03 -24.35 10.33
N ALA A 170 -5.73 -24.15 9.21
CA ALA A 170 -6.35 -22.87 8.87
C ALA A 170 -7.48 -22.50 9.85
N LYS A 171 -8.35 -23.46 10.15
CA LYS A 171 -9.43 -23.33 11.14
C LYS A 171 -8.90 -22.95 12.53
N GLU A 172 -7.85 -23.64 13.00
CA GLU A 172 -7.26 -23.38 14.30
C GLU A 172 -6.44 -22.08 14.31
N TRP A 173 -5.94 -21.60 13.17
CA TRP A 173 -5.35 -20.26 13.07
C TRP A 173 -6.40 -19.18 13.32
N VAL A 174 -7.59 -19.29 12.71
CA VAL A 174 -8.71 -18.36 12.97
C VAL A 174 -9.14 -18.43 14.43
N ARG A 175 -9.23 -19.63 15.02
CA ARG A 175 -9.55 -19.78 16.45
C ARG A 175 -8.51 -19.08 17.31
N TYR A 176 -7.23 -19.35 17.07
CA TYR A 176 -6.14 -18.74 17.80
C TYR A 176 -6.18 -17.21 17.69
N ALA A 177 -6.34 -16.69 16.48
CA ALA A 177 -6.34 -15.27 16.22
C ALA A 177 -7.56 -14.56 16.83
N ASN A 178 -8.77 -14.97 16.47
CA ASN A 178 -9.97 -14.18 16.72
C ASN A 178 -10.76 -14.65 17.95
N VAL A 179 -10.67 -15.92 18.33
CA VAL A 179 -11.40 -16.44 19.50
C VAL A 179 -10.53 -16.46 20.76
N THR A 180 -9.31 -16.97 20.65
CA THR A 180 -8.39 -17.10 21.80
C THR A 180 -7.75 -15.76 22.17
N ASN A 181 -7.33 -14.98 21.17
CA ASN A 181 -6.59 -13.73 21.40
C ASN A 181 -7.34 -12.44 21.02
N ASP A 182 -8.56 -12.55 20.47
CA ASP A 182 -9.41 -11.40 20.11
C ASP A 182 -8.69 -10.37 19.21
N PHE A 183 -7.91 -10.85 18.24
CA PHE A 183 -7.18 -9.98 17.30
C PHE A 183 -8.08 -9.35 16.24
N GLY A 184 -9.30 -9.88 16.03
CA GLY A 184 -10.27 -9.30 15.10
C GLY A 184 -9.81 -9.27 13.64
N ILE A 185 -9.00 -10.23 13.21
CA ILE A 185 -8.44 -10.29 11.85
C ILE A 185 -9.54 -10.55 10.84
N LYS A 186 -9.68 -9.65 9.88
CA LYS A 186 -10.74 -9.70 8.87
C LYS A 186 -10.33 -10.44 7.60
N TYR A 187 -9.15 -10.18 7.03
CA TYR A 187 -8.81 -10.63 5.68
C TYR A 187 -7.93 -11.89 5.66
N TRP A 188 -8.45 -12.94 5.01
CA TRP A 188 -7.76 -14.23 4.84
C TRP A 188 -7.72 -14.63 3.36
N GLU A 189 -6.56 -14.47 2.74
CA GLU A 189 -6.25 -14.95 1.38
C GLU A 189 -5.93 -16.45 1.43
N ILE A 190 -6.53 -17.27 0.58
CA ILE A 190 -6.30 -18.72 0.56
C ILE A 190 -5.44 -19.07 -0.67
N GLY A 191 -4.19 -19.45 -0.42
CA GLY A 191 -3.18 -19.76 -1.45
C GLY A 191 -2.54 -18.51 -2.07
N ASN A 192 -1.56 -18.71 -2.95
CA ASN A 192 -0.92 -17.64 -3.71
C ASN A 192 -0.69 -18.04 -5.16
N GLU A 193 -1.07 -17.17 -6.11
CA GLU A 193 -0.89 -17.39 -7.55
C GLU A 193 -1.35 -18.79 -8.03
N VAL A 194 -2.41 -19.32 -7.45
CA VAL A 194 -2.89 -20.70 -7.67
C VAL A 194 -3.27 -20.99 -9.12
N ASP A 195 -3.62 -19.97 -9.90
CA ASP A 195 -3.85 -20.07 -11.34
C ASP A 195 -2.55 -20.31 -12.13
N LEU A 196 -1.41 -19.81 -11.64
CA LEU A 196 -0.08 -20.12 -12.17
C LEU A 196 0.35 -21.54 -11.80
N HIS A 197 0.09 -21.98 -10.57
CA HIS A 197 0.30 -23.37 -10.15
C HIS A 197 -0.53 -24.34 -10.99
N ALA A 198 -1.78 -23.98 -11.29
CA ALA A 198 -2.63 -24.77 -12.17
C ALA A 198 -2.12 -24.82 -13.61
N LYS A 199 -1.60 -23.71 -14.13
CA LYS A 199 -0.93 -23.68 -15.44
C LYS A 199 0.30 -24.60 -15.50
N ARG A 200 1.00 -24.80 -14.39
CA ARG A 200 2.15 -25.70 -14.28
C ARG A 200 1.76 -27.17 -14.07
N GLY A 201 0.48 -27.45 -13.82
CA GLY A 201 -0.04 -28.81 -13.60
C GLY A 201 0.13 -29.31 -12.17
N GLU A 202 0.39 -28.41 -11.21
CA GLU A 202 0.62 -28.77 -9.80
C GLU A 202 -0.70 -28.99 -9.05
N ILE A 203 -1.75 -28.29 -9.45
CA ILE A 203 -3.13 -28.45 -8.96
C ILE A 203 -4.11 -28.13 -10.08
N THR A 204 -5.29 -28.75 -10.13
CA THR A 204 -6.34 -28.33 -11.08
C THR A 204 -7.20 -27.21 -10.48
N GLN A 205 -7.85 -26.41 -11.33
CA GLN A 205 -8.80 -25.39 -10.88
C GLN A 205 -9.90 -25.99 -9.99
N LYS A 206 -10.44 -27.16 -10.38
CA LYS A 206 -11.44 -27.87 -9.57
C LYS A 206 -10.90 -28.29 -8.21
N GLU A 207 -9.72 -28.93 -8.14
CA GLU A 207 -9.14 -29.36 -6.87
C GLU A 207 -8.95 -28.20 -5.89
N TYR A 208 -8.52 -27.05 -6.41
CA TYR A 208 -8.31 -25.85 -5.61
C TYR A 208 -9.61 -25.17 -5.21
N VAL A 209 -10.61 -25.04 -6.11
CA VAL A 209 -11.93 -24.49 -5.74
C VAL A 209 -12.60 -25.38 -4.68
N ASP A 210 -12.57 -26.69 -4.84
CA ASP A 210 -13.09 -27.63 -3.83
C ASP A 210 -12.36 -27.44 -2.48
N PHE A 211 -11.04 -27.26 -2.50
CA PHE A 211 -10.25 -27.02 -1.28
C PHE A 211 -10.58 -25.65 -0.64
N PHE A 212 -10.70 -24.60 -1.46
CA PHE A 212 -11.06 -23.25 -1.01
C PHE A 212 -12.39 -23.28 -0.26
N LEU A 213 -13.41 -23.97 -0.80
CA LEU A 213 -14.72 -24.05 -0.18
C LEU A 213 -14.68 -24.82 1.16
N GLU A 214 -13.96 -25.95 1.22
CA GLU A 214 -13.77 -26.72 2.46
C GLU A 214 -13.05 -25.90 3.54
N VAL A 215 -11.98 -25.19 3.17
CA VAL A 215 -11.24 -24.32 4.10
C VAL A 215 -12.10 -23.14 4.54
N THR A 216 -12.84 -22.51 3.62
CA THR A 216 -13.73 -21.39 3.91
C THR A 216 -14.82 -21.79 4.91
N GLU A 217 -15.48 -22.93 4.69
CA GLU A 217 -16.48 -23.46 5.62
C GLU A 217 -15.87 -23.71 7.00
N ALA A 218 -14.72 -24.37 7.05
CA ALA A 218 -14.04 -24.66 8.32
C ALA A 218 -13.64 -23.39 9.08
N MET A 219 -13.07 -22.39 8.40
CA MET A 219 -12.68 -21.11 8.99
C MET A 219 -13.89 -20.28 9.44
N LYS A 220 -14.92 -20.12 8.59
CA LYS A 220 -16.14 -19.37 8.94
C LYS A 220 -16.98 -20.06 10.02
N SER A 221 -16.81 -21.36 10.25
CA SER A 221 -17.41 -22.05 11.40
C SER A 221 -16.87 -21.57 12.76
N ILE A 222 -15.67 -20.97 12.77
CA ILE A 222 -15.03 -20.41 13.96
C ILE A 222 -15.38 -18.93 14.12
N ASP A 223 -15.23 -18.18 13.03
CA ASP A 223 -15.55 -16.77 12.98
C ASP A 223 -16.23 -16.44 11.65
N PRO A 224 -17.57 -16.31 11.63
CA PRO A 224 -18.31 -16.02 10.41
C PRO A 224 -18.11 -14.58 9.91
N SER A 225 -17.43 -13.70 10.67
CA SER A 225 -17.19 -12.31 10.29
C SER A 225 -15.97 -12.10 9.38
N ILE A 226 -15.11 -13.12 9.26
CA ILE A 226 -13.92 -13.05 8.40
C ILE A 226 -14.32 -12.96 6.93
N LYS A 227 -13.45 -12.35 6.15
CA LYS A 227 -13.48 -12.29 4.69
C LYS A 227 -12.46 -13.24 4.10
N VAL A 228 -12.86 -14.01 3.11
CA VAL A 228 -11.99 -14.93 2.38
C VAL A 228 -11.86 -14.56 0.91
N GLY A 229 -10.67 -14.78 0.35
CA GLY A 229 -10.40 -14.48 -1.05
C GLY A 229 -9.46 -15.47 -1.71
N PHE A 230 -9.67 -15.68 -3.00
CA PHE A 230 -8.85 -16.56 -3.82
C PHE A 230 -7.49 -15.90 -4.12
N GLY A 231 -6.39 -16.55 -3.76
CA GLY A 231 -5.02 -16.09 -4.04
C GLY A 231 -4.61 -16.28 -5.50
N LEU A 232 -5.01 -15.36 -6.37
CA LEU A 232 -4.82 -15.44 -7.83
C LEU A 232 -3.73 -14.47 -8.32
N LEU A 233 -2.94 -14.91 -9.29
CA LEU A 233 -2.10 -14.01 -10.09
C LEU A 233 -2.98 -13.11 -10.97
N GLY A 234 -4.01 -13.70 -11.61
CA GLY A 234 -5.12 -12.96 -12.22
C GLY A 234 -4.92 -12.52 -13.67
N PHE A 235 -3.75 -12.74 -14.27
CA PHE A 235 -3.49 -12.40 -15.67
C PHE A 235 -2.97 -13.53 -16.57
N CYS A 236 -2.50 -14.64 -15.99
CA CYS A 236 -1.86 -15.71 -16.76
C CYS A 236 -2.86 -16.75 -17.31
N CYS A 237 -4.02 -16.87 -16.66
CA CYS A 237 -5.07 -17.82 -17.00
C CYS A 237 -6.41 -17.08 -17.10
N LYS A 238 -6.96 -16.96 -18.31
CA LYS A 238 -8.28 -16.33 -18.51
C LYS A 238 -9.38 -17.24 -17.93
N GLY A 239 -10.44 -16.64 -17.41
CA GLY A 239 -11.65 -17.35 -16.98
C GLY A 239 -11.74 -17.61 -15.48
N TRP A 240 -10.64 -17.57 -14.72
CA TRP A 240 -10.67 -17.88 -13.28
C TRP A 240 -11.65 -17.02 -12.49
N TYR A 241 -11.58 -15.68 -12.64
CA TYR A 241 -12.54 -14.78 -11.98
C TYR A 241 -13.98 -15.03 -12.45
N ASP A 242 -14.20 -15.11 -13.77
CA ASP A 242 -15.53 -15.33 -14.35
C ASP A 242 -16.16 -16.64 -13.85
N ASP A 243 -15.39 -17.73 -13.85
CA ASP A 243 -15.86 -19.06 -13.50
C ASP A 243 -16.14 -19.17 -12.01
N ILE A 244 -15.31 -18.55 -11.16
CA ILE A 244 -15.59 -18.45 -9.72
C ILE A 244 -16.88 -17.65 -9.48
N LEU A 245 -17.06 -16.49 -10.13
CA LEU A 245 -18.25 -15.67 -9.88
C LEU A 245 -19.55 -16.29 -10.42
N LYS A 246 -19.49 -17.13 -11.46
CA LYS A 246 -20.70 -17.81 -11.97
C LYS A 246 -21.29 -18.78 -10.94
N ASP A 247 -20.43 -19.50 -10.23
CA ASP A 247 -20.84 -20.62 -9.37
C ASP A 247 -20.72 -20.32 -7.87
N HIS A 248 -19.86 -19.38 -7.47
CA HIS A 248 -19.42 -19.17 -6.07
C HIS A 248 -19.34 -17.70 -5.64
N LYS A 249 -20.11 -16.79 -6.27
CA LYS A 249 -20.08 -15.35 -5.94
C LYS A 249 -20.51 -15.01 -4.51
N THR A 250 -21.21 -15.91 -3.81
CA THR A 250 -21.65 -15.69 -2.41
C THR A 250 -20.66 -16.20 -1.37
N GLU A 251 -19.70 -17.00 -1.80
CA GLU A 251 -18.71 -17.68 -0.97
C GLU A 251 -17.36 -16.95 -0.96
N VAL A 252 -17.16 -16.00 -1.88
CA VAL A 252 -15.98 -15.14 -1.99
C VAL A 252 -16.29 -13.73 -1.52
N ASP A 253 -15.43 -13.19 -0.65
CA ASP A 253 -15.58 -11.82 -0.16
C ASP A 253 -14.67 -10.83 -0.91
N PHE A 254 -13.54 -11.31 -1.43
CA PHE A 254 -12.61 -10.50 -2.22
C PHE A 254 -11.80 -11.32 -3.24
N PHE A 255 -11.29 -10.63 -4.25
CA PHE A 255 -10.31 -11.18 -5.19
C PHE A 255 -8.92 -10.63 -4.98
N VAL A 256 -7.94 -11.51 -5.13
CA VAL A 256 -6.54 -11.12 -5.25
C VAL A 256 -6.20 -10.88 -6.73
N ALA A 257 -5.39 -9.84 -6.99
CA ALA A 257 -4.89 -9.53 -8.32
C ALA A 257 -3.44 -9.03 -8.29
N HIS A 258 -2.52 -9.70 -8.99
CA HIS A 258 -1.10 -9.31 -9.02
C HIS A 258 -0.79 -8.47 -10.26
N SER A 259 -0.33 -7.23 -10.07
CA SER A 259 -0.04 -6.29 -11.17
C SER A 259 1.36 -5.71 -11.02
N TYR A 260 2.32 -6.35 -11.67
CA TYR A 260 3.73 -5.95 -11.65
C TYR A 260 4.09 -5.01 -12.81
N LEU A 261 4.99 -4.04 -12.58
CA LEU A 261 5.50 -3.12 -13.61
C LEU A 261 6.58 -3.80 -14.47
N ASN A 262 6.15 -4.73 -15.32
CA ASN A 262 7.01 -5.54 -16.17
C ASN A 262 6.93 -5.15 -17.67
N LYS A 263 6.49 -3.94 -17.97
CA LYS A 263 6.38 -3.44 -19.35
C LYS A 263 7.69 -2.84 -19.85
N TRP A 264 8.33 -2.03 -19.02
CA TRP A 264 9.47 -1.20 -19.42
C TRP A 264 10.81 -1.80 -18.99
N LYS A 265 11.85 -1.43 -19.73
CA LYS A 265 13.25 -1.78 -19.49
C LYS A 265 14.07 -0.58 -19.04
N THR A 266 13.81 0.58 -19.63
CA THR A 266 14.54 1.83 -19.39
C THR A 266 13.60 2.95 -18.93
N TYR A 267 14.18 4.09 -18.53
CA TYR A 267 13.41 5.27 -18.18
C TYR A 267 12.68 5.86 -19.38
N GLU A 268 13.31 5.90 -20.56
CA GLU A 268 12.74 6.46 -21.78
C GLU A 268 11.49 5.69 -22.20
N GLU A 269 11.52 4.36 -22.11
CA GLU A 269 10.35 3.52 -22.36
C GLU A 269 9.19 3.84 -21.41
N TYR A 270 9.48 4.09 -20.13
CA TYR A 270 8.45 4.50 -19.15
C TYR A 270 7.95 5.92 -19.38
N ARG A 271 8.86 6.87 -19.63
CA ARG A 271 8.59 8.29 -19.88
C ARG A 271 7.68 8.47 -21.09
N ASP A 272 7.99 7.76 -22.18
CA ASP A 272 7.31 7.95 -23.47
C ASP A 272 6.04 7.09 -23.61
N ASP A 273 5.76 6.20 -22.65
CA ASP A 273 4.49 5.46 -22.59
C ASP A 273 3.37 6.30 -22.00
N LEU A 274 2.49 6.77 -22.88
CA LEU A 274 1.33 7.57 -22.51
C LEU A 274 0.12 6.75 -22.04
N THR A 275 0.14 5.42 -22.19
CA THR A 275 -1.07 4.56 -22.07
C THR A 275 -1.15 3.75 -20.77
N PHE A 276 -0.04 3.56 -20.06
CA PHE A 276 0.09 2.81 -18.80
C PHE A 276 -0.76 1.52 -18.73
N ASN A 277 -0.37 0.48 -19.45
CA ASN A 277 -1.13 -0.78 -19.52
C ASN A 277 -0.50 -1.92 -18.68
N THR A 278 -0.20 -1.65 -17.40
CA THR A 278 0.41 -2.62 -16.48
C THR A 278 -0.57 -3.23 -15.47
N LEU A 279 -1.82 -2.75 -15.41
CA LEU A 279 -2.85 -3.17 -14.45
C LEU A 279 -3.76 -4.29 -14.98
N LYS A 280 -3.20 -5.26 -15.70
CA LYS A 280 -3.98 -6.28 -16.41
C LYS A 280 -4.81 -7.17 -15.46
N ALA A 281 -4.24 -7.62 -14.35
CA ALA A 281 -4.96 -8.47 -13.39
C ALA A 281 -6.11 -7.69 -12.73
N LEU A 282 -5.86 -6.44 -12.33
CA LEU A 282 -6.90 -5.56 -11.80
C LEU A 282 -8.05 -5.42 -12.81
N ASN A 283 -7.75 -5.07 -14.05
CA ASN A 283 -8.77 -4.89 -15.08
C ASN A 283 -9.58 -6.17 -15.33
N ASN A 284 -8.94 -7.35 -15.28
CA ASN A 284 -9.66 -8.62 -15.37
C ASN A 284 -10.61 -8.81 -14.19
N ALA A 285 -10.15 -8.60 -12.95
CA ALA A 285 -10.99 -8.72 -11.76
C ALA A 285 -12.18 -7.75 -11.80
N LEU A 286 -11.93 -6.45 -12.08
CA LEU A 286 -12.98 -5.43 -12.18
C LEU A 286 -14.01 -5.75 -13.25
N ASN A 287 -13.57 -6.19 -14.44
CA ASN A 287 -14.49 -6.57 -15.51
C ASN A 287 -15.35 -7.77 -15.11
N SER A 288 -14.77 -8.75 -14.42
CA SER A 288 -15.49 -9.95 -13.97
C SER A 288 -16.52 -9.59 -12.89
N ILE A 289 -16.13 -8.82 -11.88
CA ILE A 289 -17.02 -8.35 -10.80
C ILE A 289 -18.20 -7.57 -11.40
N ARG A 290 -17.93 -6.59 -12.27
CA ARG A 290 -18.99 -5.76 -12.87
C ARG A 290 -19.92 -6.54 -13.80
N THR A 291 -19.48 -7.68 -14.33
CA THR A 291 -20.28 -8.51 -15.22
C THR A 291 -21.10 -9.55 -14.46
N PHE A 292 -20.50 -10.25 -13.49
CA PHE A 292 -21.07 -11.43 -12.86
C PHE A 292 -21.54 -11.20 -11.41
N ALA A 293 -21.04 -10.16 -10.74
CA ALA A 293 -21.32 -9.86 -9.34
C ALA A 293 -21.41 -8.35 -9.02
N PRO A 294 -22.13 -7.52 -9.81
CA PRO A 294 -22.13 -6.06 -9.65
C PRO A 294 -22.68 -5.56 -8.30
N ASP A 295 -23.53 -6.36 -7.66
CA ASP A 295 -24.25 -6.00 -6.43
C ASP A 295 -23.75 -6.75 -5.18
N GLU A 296 -22.78 -7.66 -5.32
CA GLU A 296 -22.30 -8.52 -4.22
C GLU A 296 -21.24 -7.83 -3.34
N GLY A 297 -20.75 -6.66 -3.75
CA GLY A 297 -19.75 -5.92 -2.98
C GLY A 297 -18.38 -6.60 -2.89
N ILE A 298 -18.02 -7.40 -3.91
CA ILE A 298 -16.72 -8.09 -3.97
C ILE A 298 -15.59 -7.06 -3.98
N GLU A 299 -14.70 -7.17 -3.00
CA GLU A 299 -13.51 -6.32 -2.89
C GLU A 299 -12.37 -6.84 -3.77
N VAL A 300 -11.38 -5.99 -4.07
CA VAL A 300 -10.13 -6.36 -4.74
C VAL A 300 -8.96 -5.96 -3.85
N LEU A 301 -8.14 -6.94 -3.49
CA LEU A 301 -6.87 -6.74 -2.81
C LEU A 301 -5.74 -7.01 -3.81
N LEU A 302 -4.96 -6.00 -4.15
CA LEU A 302 -3.78 -6.17 -4.99
C LEU A 302 -2.60 -6.57 -4.14
N THR A 303 -2.54 -7.84 -3.74
CA THR A 303 -1.61 -8.30 -2.71
C THR A 303 -0.16 -8.40 -3.19
N GLU A 304 0.10 -8.27 -4.49
CA GLU A 304 1.44 -8.11 -5.04
C GLU A 304 1.48 -7.11 -6.21
N VAL A 305 2.12 -5.96 -5.97
CA VAL A 305 2.30 -4.89 -6.96
C VAL A 305 3.69 -4.26 -6.87
N GLY A 306 4.00 -3.37 -7.81
CA GLY A 306 5.23 -2.60 -7.81
C GLY A 306 6.21 -3.01 -8.91
N PRO A 307 7.46 -2.54 -8.83
CA PRO A 307 8.44 -2.62 -9.92
C PRO A 307 9.09 -3.99 -10.09
N PHE A 308 8.76 -5.00 -9.28
CA PHE A 308 9.30 -6.33 -9.50
C PHE A 308 9.02 -6.82 -10.94
N SER A 309 10.01 -7.46 -11.56
CA SER A 309 9.87 -8.01 -12.90
C SER A 309 10.60 -9.34 -13.03
N THR A 310 9.83 -10.40 -13.31
CA THR A 310 10.38 -11.72 -13.64
C THR A 310 11.07 -11.66 -15.00
N GLY A 311 12.32 -12.13 -15.09
CA GLY A 311 13.07 -12.20 -16.35
C GLY A 311 13.94 -10.98 -16.66
N ASN A 312 14.31 -10.16 -15.66
CA ASN A 312 15.24 -9.03 -15.78
C ASN A 312 14.86 -8.01 -16.87
N LYS A 313 13.58 -7.63 -16.95
CA LYS A 313 13.19 -6.64 -17.97
C LYS A 313 13.80 -5.27 -17.70
N TRP A 314 13.82 -4.82 -16.45
CA TRP A 314 14.58 -3.63 -16.09
C TRP A 314 16.08 -3.87 -16.33
N GLU A 315 16.70 -3.04 -17.16
CA GLU A 315 18.15 -3.13 -17.40
C GLU A 315 18.93 -2.84 -16.11
N ASN A 316 18.43 -1.90 -15.31
CA ASN A 316 18.91 -1.62 -13.97
C ASN A 316 17.92 -2.14 -12.93
N ARG A 317 18.33 -3.13 -12.13
CA ARG A 317 17.52 -3.76 -11.07
C ARG A 317 17.61 -3.05 -9.71
N ASN A 318 18.30 -1.93 -9.61
CA ASN A 318 18.37 -1.18 -8.36
C ASN A 318 17.04 -0.47 -8.10
N ASN A 319 16.63 -0.44 -6.83
CA ASN A 319 15.60 0.47 -6.36
C ASN A 319 16.09 1.92 -6.52
N ASN A 320 15.43 2.68 -7.40
CA ASN A 320 15.81 4.03 -7.78
C ASN A 320 14.59 4.89 -8.12
N LEU A 321 14.82 6.17 -8.39
CA LEU A 321 13.77 7.14 -8.71
C LEU A 321 12.84 6.69 -9.84
N LEU A 322 13.34 6.10 -10.93
CA LEU A 322 12.48 5.55 -11.99
C LEU A 322 11.44 4.57 -11.43
N LYS A 323 11.85 3.64 -10.58
CA LYS A 323 10.93 2.63 -10.01
C LYS A 323 9.92 3.32 -9.09
N ALA A 324 10.37 4.31 -8.32
CA ALA A 324 9.49 5.10 -7.47
C ALA A 324 8.44 5.88 -8.27
N LEU A 325 8.82 6.57 -9.35
CA LEU A 325 7.87 7.31 -10.20
C LEU A 325 6.85 6.39 -10.87
N ALA A 326 7.31 5.25 -11.39
CA ALA A 326 6.44 4.27 -12.02
C ALA A 326 5.47 3.62 -11.02
N PHE A 327 5.95 3.34 -9.80
CA PHE A 327 5.13 2.83 -8.72
C PHE A 327 4.14 3.87 -8.16
N PHE A 328 4.52 5.14 -8.14
CA PHE A 328 3.62 6.24 -7.80
C PHE A 328 2.45 6.35 -8.79
N GLU A 329 2.73 6.34 -10.10
CA GLU A 329 1.68 6.30 -11.14
C GLU A 329 0.79 5.06 -10.99
N GLN A 330 1.39 3.91 -10.72
CA GLN A 330 0.65 2.66 -10.49
C GLN A 330 -0.34 2.80 -9.34
N THR A 331 0.13 3.32 -8.21
CA THR A 331 -0.65 3.47 -6.99
C THR A 331 -1.89 4.33 -7.23
N GLY A 332 -1.72 5.53 -7.78
CA GLY A 332 -2.84 6.44 -8.04
C GLY A 332 -3.89 5.88 -9.03
N ARG A 333 -3.47 4.99 -9.94
CA ARG A 333 -4.39 4.31 -10.87
C ARG A 333 -5.13 3.14 -10.22
N MET A 334 -4.54 2.47 -9.24
CA MET A 334 -5.21 1.38 -8.51
C MET A 334 -6.25 1.95 -7.54
N ILE A 335 -5.85 2.87 -6.66
CA ILE A 335 -6.68 3.31 -5.53
C ILE A 335 -7.87 4.18 -5.92
N ARG A 336 -7.96 4.64 -7.18
CA ARG A 336 -9.13 5.35 -7.73
C ARG A 336 -10.30 4.43 -8.11
N ASN A 337 -10.15 3.12 -8.02
CA ASN A 337 -11.22 2.17 -8.31
C ASN A 337 -11.91 1.82 -6.99
N LYS A 338 -13.22 2.04 -6.91
CA LYS A 338 -14.01 1.81 -5.68
C LYS A 338 -13.96 0.37 -5.16
N GLU A 339 -13.70 -0.61 -6.03
CA GLU A 339 -13.59 -2.00 -5.64
C GLU A 339 -12.23 -2.33 -4.99
N VAL A 340 -11.21 -1.46 -5.13
CA VAL A 340 -9.87 -1.70 -4.56
C VAL A 340 -9.84 -1.28 -3.10
N THR A 341 -9.70 -2.26 -2.20
CA THR A 341 -9.58 -2.00 -0.76
C THR A 341 -8.13 -1.73 -0.38
N TYR A 342 -7.21 -2.61 -0.76
CA TYR A 342 -5.78 -2.46 -0.46
C TYR A 342 -4.94 -2.81 -1.68
N TYR A 343 -3.79 -2.17 -1.80
CA TYR A 343 -2.68 -2.67 -2.60
C TYR A 343 -1.50 -2.98 -1.68
N MET A 344 -0.67 -3.95 -2.03
CA MET A 344 0.50 -4.30 -1.25
C MET A 344 1.74 -4.37 -2.12
N HIS A 345 2.65 -3.43 -1.90
CA HIS A 345 3.95 -3.45 -2.56
C HIS A 345 4.66 -4.76 -2.24
N TRP A 346 5.04 -5.48 -3.29
CA TRP A 346 5.95 -6.61 -3.19
C TRP A 346 7.36 -6.03 -3.30
N THR A 347 8.11 -5.88 -2.21
CA THR A 347 7.93 -6.41 -0.84
C THR A 347 8.81 -5.65 0.17
N SER A 348 8.78 -5.94 1.48
CA SER A 348 9.68 -5.29 2.45
C SER A 348 11.15 -5.61 2.19
N HIS A 349 11.49 -6.90 2.05
CA HIS A 349 12.85 -7.39 1.84
C HIS A 349 12.89 -8.57 0.85
N ASN A 350 14.03 -8.79 0.21
CA ASN A 350 14.23 -9.90 -0.72
C ASN A 350 14.75 -11.16 0.00
N ALA A 351 13.86 -12.13 0.26
CA ALA A 351 14.23 -13.44 0.84
C ALA A 351 15.23 -14.24 -0.02
N PHE A 352 15.28 -13.97 -1.33
CA PHE A 352 16.14 -14.69 -2.28
C PHE A 352 17.43 -13.93 -2.60
N GLY A 353 17.60 -12.74 -2.02
CA GLY A 353 18.67 -11.81 -2.32
C GLY A 353 20.01 -12.13 -1.68
N SER A 354 21.01 -11.31 -1.99
CA SER A 354 22.30 -11.31 -1.31
C SER A 354 22.13 -10.88 0.15
N THR A 355 22.91 -11.48 1.05
CA THR A 355 22.95 -11.10 2.48
C THR A 355 23.77 -9.82 2.74
N SER A 356 24.25 -9.14 1.70
CA SER A 356 25.06 -7.92 1.83
C SER A 356 24.17 -6.66 1.88
N PRO A 357 24.28 -5.81 2.92
CA PRO A 357 23.46 -4.59 3.07
C PRO A 357 23.61 -3.60 1.91
N THR A 358 24.80 -3.51 1.31
CA THR A 358 25.12 -2.54 0.25
C THR A 358 24.60 -2.94 -1.13
N THR A 359 24.21 -4.21 -1.34
CA THR A 359 23.78 -4.74 -2.64
C THR A 359 22.34 -5.22 -2.65
N ASN A 360 21.63 -5.19 -1.52
CA ASN A 360 20.22 -5.60 -1.43
C ASN A 360 19.22 -4.46 -1.71
N ARG A 361 19.59 -3.51 -2.59
CA ARG A 361 18.68 -2.47 -3.10
C ARG A 361 17.94 -2.98 -4.32
N PHE A 362 17.18 -4.05 -4.15
CA PHE A 362 16.49 -4.71 -5.26
C PHE A 362 15.23 -3.93 -5.67
N ASP A 363 14.88 -3.93 -6.95
CA ASP A 363 13.75 -3.17 -7.46
C ASP A 363 12.46 -3.40 -6.69
N ALA A 364 12.18 -4.65 -6.28
CA ALA A 364 11.02 -4.99 -5.48
C ALA A 364 11.04 -4.47 -4.04
N THR A 365 12.20 -4.22 -3.41
CA THR A 365 12.23 -4.04 -1.95
C THR A 365 11.91 -2.61 -1.53
N ALA A 366 11.04 -2.41 -0.55
CA ALA A 366 10.80 -1.09 0.05
C ALA A 366 11.92 -0.68 1.01
N LEU A 367 12.61 -1.66 1.60
CA LEU A 367 13.66 -1.50 2.59
C LEU A 367 14.96 -2.16 2.13
N ASP A 368 16.10 -1.67 2.64
CA ASP A 368 17.33 -2.45 2.65
C ASP A 368 17.44 -3.32 3.92
N LEU A 369 18.54 -4.08 4.05
CA LEU A 369 18.73 -5.00 5.19
C LEU A 369 18.88 -4.30 6.54
N GLU A 370 19.10 -2.99 6.57
CA GLU A 370 19.18 -2.19 7.80
C GLU A 370 17.85 -1.47 8.10
N ASN A 371 16.77 -1.87 7.40
CA ASN A 371 15.47 -1.24 7.44
C ASN A 371 15.51 0.27 7.08
N GLN A 372 16.46 0.69 6.23
CA GLN A 372 16.40 2.04 5.64
C GLN A 372 15.39 2.05 4.50
N VAL A 373 14.57 3.10 4.45
CA VAL A 373 13.56 3.29 3.41
C VAL A 373 14.25 3.59 2.07
N LEU A 374 13.88 2.84 1.03
CA LEU A 374 14.37 3.00 -0.34
C LEU A 374 13.44 3.90 -1.16
N ALA A 375 13.81 4.20 -2.40
CA ALA A 375 13.08 5.14 -3.26
C ALA A 375 11.59 4.76 -3.41
N THR A 376 11.25 3.47 -3.59
CA THR A 376 9.84 3.04 -3.63
C THR A 376 9.16 3.07 -2.26
N GLY A 377 9.91 3.01 -1.17
CA GLY A 377 9.36 3.19 0.17
C GLY A 377 8.88 4.63 0.42
N HIS A 378 9.59 5.63 -0.12
CA HIS A 378 9.13 7.03 -0.07
C HIS A 378 7.81 7.26 -0.83
N VAL A 379 7.46 6.41 -1.80
CA VAL A 379 6.14 6.47 -2.48
C VAL A 379 5.00 6.18 -1.50
N HIS A 380 5.19 5.22 -0.59
CA HIS A 380 4.19 4.92 0.45
C HIS A 380 3.95 6.13 1.35
N ARG A 381 5.04 6.81 1.74
CA ARG A 381 4.98 8.03 2.54
C ARG A 381 4.22 9.15 1.82
N LEU A 382 4.52 9.40 0.54
CA LEU A 382 3.82 10.41 -0.27
C LEU A 382 2.31 10.18 -0.33
N TRP A 383 1.87 8.94 -0.50
CA TRP A 383 0.43 8.64 -0.51
C TRP A 383 -0.15 8.71 0.91
N SER A 384 0.44 8.00 1.87
CA SER A 384 -0.13 7.89 3.22
C SER A 384 -0.16 9.21 4.01
N GLU A 385 0.81 10.11 3.82
CA GLU A 385 0.86 11.42 4.51
C GLU A 385 -0.02 12.49 3.85
N HIS A 386 -0.48 12.27 2.61
CA HIS A 386 -1.20 13.32 1.86
C HIS A 386 -2.56 12.87 1.32
N LEU A 387 -2.91 11.58 1.41
CA LEU A 387 -4.25 11.11 1.07
C LEU A 387 -5.29 11.72 2.01
N LYS A 388 -6.40 12.17 1.42
CA LYS A 388 -7.62 12.57 2.13
C LYS A 388 -8.60 11.40 2.16
N GLN A 389 -9.88 11.65 2.46
CA GLN A 389 -10.86 10.57 2.66
C GLN A 389 -11.30 9.90 1.34
N GLU A 390 -11.37 10.65 0.25
CA GLU A 390 -11.87 10.14 -1.03
C GLU A 390 -10.94 10.51 -2.18
N MET A 391 -10.67 9.57 -3.10
CA MET A 391 -10.10 9.93 -4.39
C MET A 391 -11.15 10.66 -5.23
N VAL A 392 -10.75 11.72 -5.91
CA VAL A 392 -11.63 12.53 -6.76
C VAL A 392 -11.10 12.65 -8.18
N ALA A 393 -11.97 13.06 -9.10
CA ALA A 393 -11.62 13.15 -10.51
C ALA A 393 -10.54 14.21 -10.77
N SER A 394 -9.61 13.83 -11.63
CA SER A 394 -8.52 14.66 -12.13
C SER A 394 -8.22 14.30 -13.59
N THR A 395 -7.58 15.20 -14.35
CA THR A 395 -7.01 14.88 -15.67
C THR A 395 -5.92 13.82 -15.52
N LEU A 396 -6.28 12.55 -15.66
CA LEU A 396 -5.38 11.43 -15.39
C LEU A 396 -4.10 11.48 -16.23
N GLU A 397 -4.21 11.89 -17.50
CA GLU A 397 -3.11 11.98 -18.46
C GLU A 397 -3.17 13.34 -19.18
N ALA A 398 -2.09 14.11 -19.10
CA ALA A 398 -1.85 15.28 -19.93
C ALA A 398 -0.42 15.15 -20.46
N GLY A 399 -0.28 14.61 -21.68
CA GLY A 399 1.02 14.20 -22.22
C GLY A 399 1.82 13.35 -21.23
N LYS A 400 2.98 13.84 -20.79
CA LYS A 400 3.86 13.12 -19.84
C LYS A 400 3.52 13.39 -18.37
N LEU A 401 2.58 14.28 -18.09
CA LEU A 401 2.08 14.52 -16.75
C LEU A 401 1.02 13.49 -16.37
N ARG A 402 0.99 13.14 -15.09
CA ARG A 402 -0.13 12.42 -14.46
C ARG A 402 -0.63 13.23 -13.30
N SER A 403 -1.95 13.29 -13.15
CA SER A 403 -2.55 13.93 -11.98
C SER A 403 -3.49 12.96 -11.27
N PHE A 404 -3.44 13.01 -9.95
CA PHE A 404 -4.41 12.40 -9.05
C PHE A 404 -4.80 13.44 -8.02
N ALA A 405 -5.96 13.24 -7.39
CA ALA A 405 -6.40 14.12 -6.32
C ALA A 405 -7.21 13.32 -5.28
N SER A 406 -7.13 13.76 -4.04
CA SER A 406 -7.98 13.26 -2.96
C SER A 406 -8.55 14.41 -2.16
N PHE A 407 -9.79 14.27 -1.71
CA PHE A 407 -10.55 15.31 -1.04
C PHE A 407 -11.14 14.81 0.28
N ASP A 408 -11.25 15.72 1.25
CA ASP A 408 -12.04 15.52 2.47
C ASP A 408 -13.19 16.53 2.46
N GLU A 409 -14.41 16.04 2.26
CA GLU A 409 -15.61 16.88 2.22
C GLU A 409 -15.93 17.55 3.57
N THR A 410 -15.50 16.95 4.69
CA THR A 410 -15.79 17.45 6.03
C THR A 410 -14.94 18.68 6.34
N SER A 411 -13.65 18.64 6.00
CA SER A 411 -12.69 19.72 6.23
C SER A 411 -12.51 20.63 5.01
N ASN A 412 -13.05 20.23 3.85
CA ASN A 412 -12.87 20.88 2.55
C ASN A 412 -11.39 20.97 2.12
N GLU A 413 -10.56 20.03 2.61
CA GLU A 413 -9.15 19.92 2.28
C GLU A 413 -8.96 19.09 1.01
N LEU A 414 -8.03 19.51 0.16
CA LEU A 414 -7.76 18.89 -1.14
C LEU A 414 -6.26 18.64 -1.29
N SER A 415 -5.89 17.41 -1.63
CA SER A 415 -4.52 17.09 -2.06
C SER A 415 -4.47 16.86 -3.55
N LEU A 416 -3.54 17.52 -4.23
CA LEU A 416 -3.15 17.26 -5.61
C LEU A 416 -1.84 16.48 -5.64
N PHE A 417 -1.79 15.49 -6.51
CA PHE A 417 -0.64 14.62 -6.74
C PHE A 417 -0.24 14.73 -8.22
N LEU A 418 0.83 15.46 -8.49
CA LEU A 418 1.27 15.81 -9.84
C LEU A 418 2.60 15.15 -10.16
N LEU A 419 2.58 14.16 -11.05
CA LEU A 419 3.78 13.47 -11.51
C LEU A 419 4.22 14.06 -12.85
N ASN A 420 5.45 14.57 -12.91
CA ASN A 420 6.14 14.88 -14.16
C ASN A 420 7.11 13.75 -14.50
N LYS A 421 6.77 12.96 -15.51
CA LYS A 421 7.64 11.87 -16.00
C LYS A 421 8.70 12.35 -16.99
N ASP A 422 8.68 13.61 -17.42
CA ASP A 422 9.63 14.11 -18.41
C ASP A 422 11.00 14.39 -17.79
N ASP A 423 12.03 14.43 -18.63
CA ASP A 423 13.39 14.84 -18.24
C ASP A 423 13.60 16.36 -18.24
N LYS A 424 12.51 17.12 -18.41
CA LYS A 424 12.47 18.58 -18.45
C LYS A 424 11.41 19.12 -17.50
N PRO A 425 11.59 20.36 -17.00
CA PRO A 425 10.52 21.06 -16.33
C PRO A 425 9.33 21.23 -17.28
N VAL A 426 8.12 21.07 -16.75
CA VAL A 426 6.87 21.28 -17.52
C VAL A 426 6.04 22.34 -16.83
N GLU A 427 5.69 23.39 -17.58
CA GLU A 427 4.73 24.41 -17.14
C GLU A 427 3.31 23.96 -17.50
N THR A 428 2.39 23.99 -16.54
CA THR A 428 1.01 23.52 -16.69
C THR A 428 0.04 24.39 -15.91
N GLU A 429 -1.13 24.62 -16.50
CA GLU A 429 -2.24 25.28 -15.82
C GLU A 429 -3.06 24.23 -15.06
N VAL A 430 -3.34 24.50 -13.79
CA VAL A 430 -4.23 23.71 -12.95
C VAL A 430 -5.54 24.46 -12.72
N LEU A 431 -6.66 23.80 -12.95
CA LEU A 431 -8.01 24.28 -12.63
C LEU A 431 -8.65 23.40 -11.55
N LEU A 432 -8.91 24.00 -10.39
CA LEU A 432 -9.70 23.46 -9.29
C LEU A 432 -11.19 23.73 -9.52
N LYS A 433 -11.82 22.91 -10.36
CA LYS A 433 -13.23 23.05 -10.71
C LYS A 433 -14.11 22.70 -9.51
N ASN A 434 -15.11 23.54 -9.24
CA ASN A 434 -16.06 23.38 -8.11
C ASN A 434 -15.41 23.35 -6.72
N TYR A 435 -14.13 23.70 -6.58
CA TYR A 435 -13.49 23.76 -5.28
C TYR A 435 -13.84 25.08 -4.58
N VAL A 436 -14.23 24.98 -3.30
CA VAL A 436 -14.65 26.12 -2.48
C VAL A 436 -13.87 26.21 -1.16
N GLY A 437 -12.80 25.43 -1.04
CA GLY A 437 -11.95 25.42 0.16
C GLY A 437 -10.82 26.45 0.11
N SER A 438 -9.96 26.38 1.13
CA SER A 438 -8.79 27.25 1.25
C SER A 438 -7.89 27.15 0.03
N LEU A 439 -7.45 28.30 -0.48
CA LEU A 439 -6.41 28.38 -1.53
C LEU A 439 -5.00 28.46 -0.96
N ARG A 440 -4.89 28.48 0.37
CA ARG A 440 -3.62 28.32 1.08
C ARG A 440 -3.22 26.85 1.05
N HIS A 441 -1.94 26.61 0.78
CA HIS A 441 -1.43 25.27 0.56
C HIS A 441 0.01 25.12 1.00
N THR A 442 0.38 23.89 1.30
CA THR A 442 1.77 23.47 1.43
C THR A 442 2.13 22.59 0.24
N LYS A 443 3.38 22.69 -0.22
CA LYS A 443 3.91 21.95 -1.36
C LYS A 443 5.06 21.05 -0.94
N TRP A 444 5.06 19.81 -1.43
CA TRP A 444 6.18 18.87 -1.31
C TRP A 444 6.64 18.44 -2.70
N VAL A 445 7.96 18.29 -2.88
CA VAL A 445 8.55 17.80 -4.12
C VAL A 445 9.43 16.60 -3.81
N PHE A 446 9.07 15.45 -4.38
CA PHE A 446 9.89 14.25 -4.41
C PHE A 446 10.63 14.17 -5.73
N THR A 447 11.95 14.23 -5.67
CA THR A 447 12.82 14.17 -6.86
C THR A 447 14.23 13.72 -6.50
N GLY A 448 15.10 13.59 -7.50
CA GLY A 448 16.52 13.24 -7.35
C GLY A 448 17.38 13.94 -8.39
N THR A 449 18.56 13.41 -8.63
CA THR A 449 19.54 13.97 -9.59
C THR A 449 19.44 13.35 -10.98
N SER A 450 18.83 12.16 -11.09
CA SER A 450 18.57 11.45 -12.34
C SER A 450 17.52 10.35 -12.12
N PRO A 451 16.95 9.76 -13.18
CA PRO A 451 16.08 8.59 -13.05
C PRO A 451 16.72 7.40 -12.32
N MET A 452 18.04 7.30 -12.32
CA MET A 452 18.79 6.22 -11.66
C MET A 452 19.20 6.54 -10.22
N ASP A 453 18.79 7.70 -9.68
CA ASP A 453 19.12 8.11 -8.31
C ASP A 453 18.60 7.09 -7.28
N LEU A 454 19.50 6.65 -6.39
CA LEU A 454 19.23 5.65 -5.35
C LEU A 454 18.74 6.28 -4.04
N ALA A 455 18.85 7.60 -3.90
CA ALA A 455 18.49 8.34 -2.70
C ALA A 455 17.72 9.63 -3.06
N PRO A 456 16.58 9.52 -3.78
CA PRO A 456 15.71 10.66 -3.98
C PRO A 456 15.16 11.15 -2.65
N THR A 457 14.79 12.43 -2.59
CA THR A 457 14.38 13.09 -1.35
C THR A 457 13.03 13.76 -1.52
N ILE A 458 12.27 13.86 -0.42
CA ILE A 458 11.05 14.66 -0.33
C ILE A 458 11.42 15.98 0.33
N LYS A 459 11.18 17.10 -0.35
CA LYS A 459 11.39 18.44 0.19
C LYS A 459 10.06 19.14 0.38
N GLN A 460 9.77 19.56 1.60
CA GLN A 460 8.68 20.49 1.90
C GLN A 460 9.10 21.93 1.57
N HIS A 461 8.18 22.70 1.00
CA HIS A 461 8.30 24.12 0.77
C HIS A 461 7.45 24.91 1.77
N ASP A 462 7.78 26.19 1.93
CA ASP A 462 6.98 27.10 2.74
C ASP A 462 5.55 27.19 2.21
N GLU A 463 4.63 27.44 3.13
CA GLU A 463 3.22 27.63 2.81
C GLU A 463 3.04 28.83 1.87
N ALA A 464 2.13 28.68 0.92
CA ALA A 464 1.78 29.70 -0.06
C ALA A 464 0.27 29.75 -0.27
N GLU A 465 -0.20 30.78 -0.98
CA GLU A 465 -1.61 30.97 -1.28
C GLU A 465 -1.77 31.35 -2.75
N ILE A 466 -2.63 30.65 -3.46
CA ILE A 466 -3.00 31.00 -4.84
C ILE A 466 -4.17 31.97 -4.82
N SER A 467 -4.25 32.85 -5.81
CA SER A 467 -5.26 33.91 -5.87
C SER A 467 -6.60 33.49 -6.45
N ASP A 468 -6.65 32.39 -7.19
CA ASP A 468 -7.86 31.87 -7.86
C ASP A 468 -7.77 30.34 -7.98
N ASN A 469 -8.89 29.69 -8.25
CA ASN A 469 -8.99 28.27 -8.54
C ASN A 469 -8.29 27.86 -9.85
N THR A 470 -7.81 28.82 -10.64
CA THR A 470 -6.94 28.57 -11.80
C THR A 470 -5.57 29.17 -11.53
N PHE A 471 -4.52 28.36 -11.67
CA PHE A 471 -3.15 28.80 -11.42
C PHE A 471 -2.14 28.04 -12.28
N GLU A 472 -1.00 28.68 -12.54
CA GLU A 472 0.13 28.09 -13.26
C GLU A 472 1.12 27.47 -12.28
N ILE A 473 1.70 26.32 -12.66
CA ILE A 473 2.79 25.69 -11.91
C ILE A 473 3.83 25.10 -12.85
N THR A 474 5.10 25.22 -12.46
CA THR A 474 6.21 24.50 -13.08
C THR A 474 6.52 23.26 -12.26
N LEU A 475 6.46 22.08 -12.89
CA LEU A 475 6.80 20.80 -12.29
C LEU A 475 8.22 20.40 -12.67
N ASP A 476 9.05 20.08 -11.68
CA ASP A 476 10.45 19.69 -11.89
C ASP A 476 10.56 18.39 -12.71
N PRO A 477 11.66 18.14 -13.42
CA PRO A 477 11.92 16.86 -14.10
C PRO A 477 11.78 15.65 -13.17
N TYR A 478 11.34 14.51 -13.70
CA TYR A 478 11.26 13.21 -13.02
C TYR A 478 10.81 13.31 -11.55
N SER A 479 9.75 14.10 -11.31
CA SER A 479 9.33 14.49 -9.97
C SER A 479 7.88 14.14 -9.68
N VAL A 480 7.58 14.00 -8.40
CA VAL A 480 6.22 14.08 -7.87
C VAL A 480 6.11 15.35 -7.05
N THR A 481 5.17 16.21 -7.40
CA THR A 481 4.77 17.37 -6.61
C THR A 481 3.43 17.10 -5.94
N VAL A 482 3.38 17.23 -4.61
CA VAL A 482 2.15 17.17 -3.84
C VAL A 482 1.78 18.56 -3.37
N ILE A 483 0.53 18.97 -3.55
CA ILE A 483 -0.01 20.25 -3.07
C ILE A 483 -1.21 19.95 -2.17
N SER A 484 -1.09 20.22 -0.87
CA SER A 484 -2.20 20.08 0.09
C SER A 484 -2.80 21.44 0.37
N PHE A 485 -4.01 21.67 -0.14
CA PHE A 485 -4.86 22.82 0.15
C PHE A 485 -5.59 22.58 1.46
N GLN A 486 -5.38 23.48 2.42
CA GLN A 486 -5.94 23.37 3.75
C GLN A 486 -6.06 24.73 4.41
N GLU A 487 -7.00 24.87 5.34
CA GLU A 487 -7.06 26.04 6.21
C GLU A 487 -5.82 26.04 7.13
N PRO A 488 -5.25 27.21 7.45
CA PRO A 488 -4.19 27.30 8.43
C PRO A 488 -4.77 26.90 9.80
N GLU A 489 -4.44 25.70 10.26
CA GLU A 489 -4.80 25.27 11.61
C GLU A 489 -3.98 26.03 12.63
N THR A 490 -4.56 27.10 13.16
CA THR A 490 -4.07 27.76 14.37
C THR A 490 -4.79 27.19 15.58
N ILE A 491 -4.06 26.47 16.44
CA ILE A 491 -4.55 26.23 17.80
C ILE A 491 -4.22 27.47 18.63
N VAL A 492 -5.25 28.22 19.03
CA VAL A 492 -5.08 29.30 20.00
C VAL A 492 -4.76 28.68 21.36
N THR A 493 -3.48 28.72 21.74
CA THR A 493 -2.93 28.13 22.97
C THR A 493 -3.45 28.78 24.26
N GLY A 494 -4.14 29.92 24.16
CA GLY A 494 -4.52 30.78 25.28
C GLY A 494 -5.58 30.24 26.24
N SER A 495 -6.32 29.19 25.88
CA SER A 495 -7.29 28.56 26.78
C SER A 495 -7.77 27.22 26.21
N ILE A 496 -6.88 26.23 26.18
CA ILE A 496 -7.28 24.85 25.94
C ILE A 496 -7.63 24.27 27.31
N PRO A 497 -8.92 24.12 27.67
CA PRO A 497 -9.25 23.34 28.86
C PRO A 497 -8.68 21.94 28.68
N GLU A 498 -8.08 21.36 29.72
CA GLU A 498 -7.84 19.92 29.76
C GLU A 498 -9.19 19.23 29.72
N ILE A 499 -9.71 18.98 28.51
CA ILE A 499 -10.91 18.19 28.34
C ILE A 499 -10.47 16.74 28.51
N SER A 500 -10.44 16.29 29.76
CA SER A 500 -10.60 14.88 30.10
C SER A 500 -12.05 14.53 29.79
N ASP A 501 -12.33 14.30 28.51
CA ASP A 501 -13.55 13.64 28.10
C ASP A 501 -13.29 12.16 28.33
N GLY A 502 -13.92 11.54 29.33
CA GLY A 502 -13.72 10.10 29.64
C GLY A 502 -14.02 9.15 28.47
N GLU A 503 -14.44 9.71 27.34
CA GLU A 503 -14.64 9.08 26.04
C GLU A 503 -13.37 8.94 25.19
N VAL A 504 -12.34 9.77 25.42
CA VAL A 504 -11.09 9.78 24.62
C VAL A 504 -9.88 9.81 25.56
N ILE A 505 -9.07 8.75 25.51
CA ILE A 505 -7.91 8.56 26.38
C ILE A 505 -6.64 8.54 25.52
N PHE A 506 -5.66 9.37 25.90
CA PHE A 506 -4.34 9.41 25.29
C PHE A 506 -3.32 8.71 26.18
N PHE A 507 -2.58 7.74 25.63
CA PHE A 507 -1.61 6.96 26.42
C PHE A 507 -0.50 6.33 25.56
N PRO A 508 0.71 6.09 26.11
CA PRO A 508 1.17 6.66 27.38
C PRO A 508 1.34 8.18 27.26
N ASN A 509 1.15 8.89 28.38
CA ASN A 509 1.44 10.31 28.50
C ASN A 509 2.19 10.52 29.84
N PRO A 510 3.52 10.71 29.84
CA PRO A 510 4.37 11.02 28.68
C PRO A 510 4.48 9.87 27.67
N ALA A 511 4.47 10.21 26.38
CA ALA A 511 4.76 9.32 25.27
C ALA A 511 6.28 9.17 25.10
N ASN A 512 6.74 8.01 24.65
CA ASN A 512 8.13 7.81 24.21
C ASN A 512 8.14 7.63 22.69
N GLU A 513 7.71 6.45 22.23
CA GLU A 513 7.73 6.12 20.79
C GLU A 513 6.41 6.45 20.11
N TYR A 514 5.29 6.17 20.78
CA TYR A 514 3.94 6.34 20.24
C TYR A 514 3.02 7.04 21.25
N LEU A 515 2.10 7.85 20.73
CA LEU A 515 0.91 8.33 21.43
C LEU A 515 -0.30 7.58 20.89
N LYS A 516 -0.96 6.77 21.73
CA LYS A 516 -2.18 6.03 21.36
C LYS A 516 -3.43 6.78 21.78
N ILE A 517 -4.49 6.61 21.00
CA ILE A 517 -5.80 7.22 21.18
C ILE A 517 -6.83 6.11 21.34
N LYS A 518 -7.37 5.94 22.54
CA LYS A 518 -8.50 5.05 22.81
C LYS A 518 -9.77 5.89 22.86
N THR A 519 -10.79 5.45 22.14
CA THR A 519 -12.11 6.10 22.16
C THR A 519 -13.19 5.09 22.55
N LYS A 520 -14.39 5.57 22.87
CA LYS A 520 -15.58 4.70 22.85
C LYS A 520 -15.80 4.10 21.45
N PRO A 521 -16.44 2.91 21.35
CA PRO A 521 -16.62 2.19 20.08
C PRO A 521 -17.45 2.94 19.03
N ASP A 522 -18.34 3.83 19.47
CA ASP A 522 -19.18 4.65 18.62
C ASP A 522 -18.47 5.89 18.08
N LEU A 523 -17.20 6.14 18.43
CA LEU A 523 -16.43 7.27 17.94
C LEU A 523 -15.43 6.83 16.87
N THR A 524 -15.56 7.43 15.69
CA THR A 524 -14.68 7.17 14.54
C THR A 524 -13.79 8.39 14.31
N LEU A 525 -12.47 8.21 14.41
CA LEU A 525 -11.53 9.27 14.10
C LEU A 525 -11.51 9.49 12.58
N SER A 526 -11.50 10.76 12.19
CA SER A 526 -11.31 11.23 10.81
C SER A 526 -9.85 11.60 10.58
N SER A 527 -9.21 12.28 11.55
CA SER A 527 -7.79 12.60 11.52
C SER A 527 -7.30 13.05 12.90
N ALA A 528 -5.99 13.13 13.06
CA ALA A 528 -5.31 13.61 14.24
C ALA A 528 -4.10 14.46 13.83
N LYS A 529 -4.03 15.70 14.31
CA LYS A 529 -2.95 16.65 14.00
C LYS A 529 -2.18 17.01 15.27
N VAL A 530 -0.85 16.90 15.24
CA VAL A 530 0.05 17.24 16.34
C VAL A 530 0.71 18.58 16.05
N PHE A 531 0.71 19.47 17.03
CA PHE A 531 1.26 20.82 16.96
C PHE A 531 2.28 21.06 18.07
N ASP A 532 3.29 21.88 17.80
CA ASP A 532 4.12 22.43 18.86
C ASP A 532 3.37 23.54 19.64
N LEU A 533 3.99 24.07 20.70
CA LEU A 533 3.39 25.14 21.51
C LEU A 533 3.29 26.50 20.80
N THR A 534 3.94 26.67 19.65
CA THR A 534 3.77 27.86 18.81
C THR A 534 2.54 27.75 17.91
N GLY A 535 1.90 26.57 17.86
CA GLY A 535 0.79 26.26 16.98
C GLY A 535 1.23 25.80 15.59
N LYS A 536 2.50 25.48 15.39
CA LYS A 536 3.00 24.92 14.13
C LYS A 536 2.62 23.44 14.04
N LEU A 537 2.06 23.03 12.90
CA LEU A 537 1.77 21.62 12.61
C LEU A 537 3.08 20.83 12.49
N MET A 538 3.18 19.75 13.26
CA MET A 538 4.36 18.88 13.36
C MET A 538 4.11 17.51 12.74
N LYS A 539 2.92 16.94 12.95
CA LYS A 539 2.48 15.68 12.35
C LYS A 539 0.99 15.70 12.05
N GLU A 540 0.60 14.88 11.10
CA GLU A 540 -0.79 14.60 10.81
C GLU A 540 -0.95 13.10 10.57
N SER A 541 -2.08 12.57 11.02
CA SER A 541 -2.50 11.19 10.84
C SER A 541 -3.93 11.22 10.34
N PHE A 542 -4.21 10.51 9.25
CA PHE A 542 -5.54 10.48 8.63
C PHE A 542 -6.26 9.17 8.95
N GLY A 543 -7.58 9.22 8.82
CA GLY A 543 -8.47 8.09 9.04
C GLY A 543 -8.62 7.72 10.51
N ASN A 544 -9.05 6.49 10.76
CA ASN A 544 -9.28 5.96 12.10
C ASN A 544 -7.98 5.50 12.81
N LYS A 545 -6.83 6.09 12.45
CA LYS A 545 -5.52 5.74 13.03
C LYS A 545 -5.47 6.13 14.50
N ARG A 546 -5.28 5.13 15.36
CA ARG A 546 -5.31 5.24 16.84
C ARG A 546 -3.93 5.24 17.49
N SER A 547 -2.87 5.31 16.69
CA SER A 547 -1.50 5.35 17.16
C SER A 547 -0.73 6.34 16.30
N ILE A 548 -0.02 7.26 16.94
CA ILE A 548 0.79 8.27 16.27
C ILE A 548 2.22 8.07 16.72
N TYR A 549 3.10 7.78 15.76
CA TYR A 549 4.54 7.73 16.02
C TYR A 549 5.05 9.14 16.31
N VAL A 550 5.70 9.32 17.45
CA VAL A 550 6.19 10.61 17.94
C VAL A 550 7.67 10.60 18.34
N ALA A 551 8.35 9.46 18.18
CA ALA A 551 9.76 9.32 18.60
C ALA A 551 10.75 10.15 17.75
N ASP A 552 10.34 10.61 16.57
CA ASP A 552 11.09 11.51 15.70
C ASP A 552 10.91 13.00 16.04
N LEU A 553 10.01 13.33 16.98
CA LEU A 553 9.85 14.68 17.49
C LEU A 553 10.80 14.93 18.67
N GLU A 554 11.23 16.18 18.84
CA GLU A 554 12.04 16.56 19.99
C GLU A 554 11.27 16.38 21.31
N LYS A 555 12.01 16.09 22.39
CA LYS A 555 11.43 15.99 23.72
C LYS A 555 10.78 17.30 24.11
N GLY A 556 9.51 17.26 24.54
CA GLY A 556 8.78 18.49 24.78
C GLY A 556 7.28 18.31 25.00
N THR A 557 6.60 19.44 25.06
CA THR A 557 5.14 19.50 25.18
C THR A 557 4.52 19.80 23.83
N TYR A 558 3.48 19.04 23.48
CA TYR A 558 2.77 19.17 22.23
C TYR A 558 1.26 19.24 22.46
N LEU A 559 0.56 19.72 21.44
CA LEU A 559 -0.89 19.69 21.36
C LEU A 559 -1.29 18.68 20.30
N ILE A 560 -2.35 17.93 20.55
CA ILE A 560 -2.96 17.06 19.57
C ILE A 560 -4.42 17.48 19.39
N LYS A 561 -4.83 17.65 18.13
CA LYS A 561 -6.20 17.94 17.74
C LYS A 561 -6.77 16.75 16.99
N ILE A 562 -7.88 16.20 17.49
CA ILE A 562 -8.57 15.04 16.95
C ILE A 562 -9.84 15.49 16.26
N TYR A 563 -10.02 15.01 15.04
CA TYR A 563 -11.23 15.14 14.24
C TYR A 563 -11.98 13.83 14.27
N PHE A 564 -13.30 13.92 14.34
CA PHE A 564 -14.19 12.77 14.31
C PHE A 564 -15.17 12.94 13.17
N THR A 565 -15.58 11.84 12.55
CA THR A 565 -16.62 11.88 11.51
C THR A 565 -18.01 12.11 12.10
N ASN A 566 -18.20 11.82 13.40
CA ASN A 566 -19.51 11.77 14.04
C ASN A 566 -19.62 12.57 15.35
N ARG A 567 -18.62 13.40 15.68
CA ARG A 567 -18.67 14.34 16.80
C ARG A 567 -17.80 15.56 16.55
N SER A 568 -17.91 16.55 17.45
CA SER A 568 -17.02 17.71 17.48
C SER A 568 -15.57 17.32 17.79
N GLN A 569 -14.65 18.07 17.17
CA GLN A 569 -13.21 17.97 17.38
C GLN A 569 -12.81 18.17 18.85
N LEU A 570 -11.67 17.59 19.24
CA LEU A 570 -11.09 17.73 20.59
C LEU A 570 -9.62 18.13 20.50
N VAL A 571 -9.13 18.92 21.46
CA VAL A 571 -7.70 19.26 21.59
C VAL A 571 -7.21 18.76 22.94
N HIS A 572 -6.04 18.10 22.96
CA HIS A 572 -5.40 17.57 24.17
C HIS A 572 -3.92 17.95 24.20
N ARG A 573 -3.36 18.07 25.40
CA ARG A 573 -1.92 18.32 25.60
C ARG A 573 -1.23 17.02 26.00
N PHE A 574 -0.10 16.71 25.39
CA PHE A 574 0.70 15.55 25.79
C PHE A 574 2.20 15.90 25.85
N PHE A 575 2.95 15.03 26.51
CA PHE A 575 4.39 15.17 26.71
C PHE A 575 5.12 14.05 25.97
N ILE A 576 6.28 14.37 25.38
CA ILE A 576 7.21 13.40 24.80
C ILE A 576 8.47 13.37 25.67
N ASN A 577 8.88 12.17 26.10
CA ASN A 577 9.91 11.95 27.12
C ASN A 577 11.32 11.63 26.59
#